data_AF-A0AAW0FT82-F1
#
_entry.id   AF-A0AAW0FT82-F1
#
_cell.length_a   1.000
_cell.length_b   1.000
_cell.length_c   1.000
_cell.angle_alpha   90.00
_cell.angle_beta   90.00
_cell.angle_gamma   90.00
#
_symmetry.space_group_name_H-M   'P 1'
#
loop_
_entity.id
_entity.type
_entity.pdbx_description
1 polymer ?
#
loop_
_entity_poly.entity_id
_entity_poly.type
_entity_poly.pdbx_seq_one_letter_code
_entity_poly.pdbx_strand_id
1 'polypeptide(L)'
;MVFGLSKNSYYKEEQKRIRDSIKGPLLELVLWHLPHLQPSESAQQDSWEMIAIKLNNRNFDLSVGTDHQDEMPTLNGGFIKGIYDDLMKKFVGNIRAGIEIMAQLSKERLEKEYRHLQHSINEPTPLDERTKTRSYSDSKNQLDQLKEKLELEKLKRYQEELEKKAKRVEFLDNENKRLLELNHELVLQLQGSDH
;
A
#
# COMPACT_ATOMS: atom_id res chain seq x y z
N MET A 1 37.23 -17.42 -29.28
CA MET A 1 37.44 -16.01 -28.87
C MET A 1 36.48 -15.71 -27.74
N VAL A 2 37.02 -15.30 -26.60
CA VAL A 2 36.31 -15.10 -25.34
C VAL A 2 35.65 -13.72 -25.37
N PHE A 3 34.31 -13.66 -25.44
CA PHE A 3 33.59 -12.40 -25.27
C PHE A 3 33.47 -12.11 -23.78
N GLY A 4 34.11 -11.01 -23.36
CA GLY A 4 34.22 -10.58 -21.99
C GLY A 4 32.85 -10.29 -21.36
N LEU A 5 32.43 -11.19 -20.47
CA LEU A 5 31.48 -10.86 -19.42
C LEU A 5 32.08 -9.69 -18.63
N SER A 6 31.41 -8.54 -18.65
CA SER A 6 31.73 -7.40 -17.78
C SER A 6 31.71 -7.89 -16.33
N LYS A 7 32.88 -8.25 -15.80
CA LYS A 7 33.06 -8.60 -14.39
C LYS A 7 32.68 -7.36 -13.58
N ASN A 8 31.50 -7.37 -12.97
CA ASN A 8 31.27 -6.41 -11.90
C ASN A 8 32.40 -6.58 -10.88
N SER A 9 32.98 -5.49 -10.41
CA SER A 9 33.99 -5.56 -9.35
C SER A 9 33.39 -6.36 -8.19
N TYR A 10 34.15 -7.33 -7.65
CA TYR A 10 33.75 -8.16 -6.51
C TYR A 10 33.10 -7.32 -5.39
N TYR A 11 33.64 -6.12 -5.17
CA TYR A 11 33.08 -5.14 -4.25
C TYR A 11 31.62 -4.76 -4.52
N LYS A 12 31.24 -4.55 -5.79
CA LYS A 12 29.86 -4.23 -6.19
C LYS A 12 28.92 -5.42 -6.00
N GLU A 13 29.42 -6.64 -6.22
CA GLU A 13 28.64 -7.86 -6.00
C GLU A 13 28.41 -8.10 -4.51
N GLU A 14 29.43 -7.88 -3.68
CA GLU A 14 29.33 -7.99 -2.22
C GLU A 14 28.41 -6.92 -1.63
N GLN A 15 28.53 -5.67 -2.07
CA GLN A 15 27.60 -4.57 -1.71
C GLN A 15 26.15 -4.90 -2.10
N LYS A 16 25.95 -5.58 -3.22
CA LYS A 16 24.61 -6.00 -3.67
C LYS A 16 24.08 -7.13 -2.78
N ARG A 17 24.90 -8.12 -2.44
CA ARG A 17 24.55 -9.20 -1.51
C ARG A 17 24.15 -8.67 -0.14
N ILE A 18 24.98 -7.79 0.44
CA ILE A 18 24.69 -7.13 1.71
C ILE A 18 23.36 -6.39 1.62
N ARG A 19 23.16 -5.59 0.56
CA ARG A 19 21.91 -4.85 0.34
C ARG A 19 20.71 -5.79 0.25
N ASP A 20 20.82 -6.90 -0.48
CA ASP A 20 19.73 -7.85 -0.66
C ASP A 20 19.39 -8.58 0.65
N SER A 21 20.39 -8.90 1.48
CA SER A 21 20.22 -9.53 2.79
C SER A 21 19.53 -8.61 3.80
N ILE A 22 19.87 -7.31 3.81
CA ILE A 22 19.37 -6.36 4.81
C ILE A 22 18.04 -5.71 4.46
N LYS A 23 17.61 -5.74 3.18
CA LYS A 23 16.39 -5.06 2.70
C LYS A 23 15.13 -5.36 3.54
N GLY A 24 14.86 -6.64 3.80
CA GLY A 24 13.68 -7.08 4.55
C GLY A 24 13.74 -6.63 6.00
N PRO A 25 14.79 -7.02 6.76
CA PRO A 25 14.99 -6.61 8.15
C PRO A 25 15.02 -5.08 8.33
N LEU A 26 15.61 -4.36 7.37
CA LEU A 26 15.64 -2.90 7.38
C LEU A 26 14.24 -2.31 7.30
N LEU A 27 13.41 -2.79 6.38
CA LEU A 27 12.05 -2.27 6.23
C LEU A 27 11.22 -2.50 7.50
N GLU A 28 11.35 -3.68 8.12
CA GLU A 28 10.68 -4.00 9.38
C GLU A 28 11.10 -3.04 10.51
N LEU A 29 12.41 -2.82 10.69
CA LEU A 29 12.94 -1.93 11.72
C LEU A 29 12.58 -0.47 11.46
N VAL A 30 12.56 -0.03 10.20
CA VAL A 30 12.13 1.32 9.83
C VAL A 30 10.64 1.52 10.12
N LEU A 31 9.79 0.51 9.91
CA LEU A 31 8.37 0.56 10.25
C LEU A 31 8.13 0.59 11.77
N TRP A 32 8.99 -0.06 12.55
CA TRP A 32 8.89 -0.06 14.01
C TRP A 32 9.39 1.25 14.64
N HIS A 33 10.48 1.79 14.12
CA HIS A 33 11.17 2.94 14.73
C HIS A 33 10.83 4.28 14.09
N LEU A 34 10.23 4.26 12.90
CA LEU A 34 9.71 5.43 12.18
C LEU A 34 10.69 6.62 12.22
N PRO A 35 11.94 6.43 11.74
CA PRO A 35 12.98 7.44 11.84
C PRO A 35 12.61 8.74 11.12
N HIS A 36 11.73 8.71 10.12
CA HIS A 36 11.26 9.90 9.40
C HIS A 36 10.25 10.76 10.16
N LEU A 37 9.62 10.21 11.20
CA LEU A 37 8.60 10.91 11.99
C LEU A 37 9.20 11.59 13.23
N GLN A 38 10.51 11.50 13.42
CA GLN A 38 11.16 12.11 14.57
C GLN A 38 11.17 13.65 14.44
N PRO A 39 10.94 14.36 15.56
CA PRO A 39 10.69 15.81 15.54
C PRO A 39 11.94 16.65 15.24
N SER A 40 13.15 16.09 15.38
CA SER A 40 14.42 16.80 15.16
C SER A 40 15.39 15.99 14.31
N GLU A 41 16.25 16.66 13.55
CA GLU A 41 17.27 15.99 12.71
C GLU A 41 18.23 15.11 13.55
N SER A 42 18.58 15.56 14.76
CA SER A 42 19.37 14.74 15.70
C SER A 42 18.64 13.45 16.06
N ALA A 43 17.37 13.53 16.42
CA ALA A 43 16.58 12.35 16.77
C ALA A 43 16.35 11.41 15.57
N GLN A 44 16.25 11.97 14.35
CA GLN A 44 16.25 11.18 13.12
C GLN A 44 17.56 10.41 12.96
N GLN A 45 18.70 11.08 13.12
CA GLN A 45 20.01 10.45 13.01
C GLN A 45 20.21 9.37 14.08
N ASP A 46 19.86 9.66 15.33
CA ASP A 46 19.94 8.70 16.44
C ASP A 46 19.07 7.46 16.17
N SER A 47 17.89 7.65 15.57
CA SER A 47 17.01 6.56 15.17
C SER A 47 17.62 5.71 14.06
N TRP A 48 18.29 6.32 13.09
CA TRP A 48 19.01 5.59 12.04
C TRP A 48 20.21 4.82 12.59
N GLU A 49 20.97 5.39 13.52
CA GLU A 49 22.07 4.68 14.18
C GLU A 49 21.57 3.51 15.01
N MET A 50 20.47 3.69 15.76
CA MET A 50 19.87 2.60 16.53
C MET A 50 19.36 1.48 15.62
N ILE A 51 18.75 1.80 14.47
CA ILE A 51 18.38 0.80 13.45
C ILE A 51 19.62 0.07 12.92
N ALA A 52 20.73 0.79 12.70
CA ALA A 52 21.99 0.21 12.28
C ALA A 52 22.58 -0.76 13.28
N ILE A 53 22.59 -0.39 14.57
CA ILE A 53 23.02 -1.26 15.66
C ILE A 53 22.16 -2.52 15.71
N LYS A 54 20.83 -2.38 15.60
CA LYS A 54 19.92 -3.55 15.60
C LYS A 54 20.12 -4.46 14.40
N LEU A 55 20.41 -3.91 13.22
CA LEU A 55 20.75 -4.70 12.04
C LEU A 55 22.07 -5.45 12.20
N ASN A 56 23.09 -4.78 12.73
CA ASN A 56 24.39 -5.40 13.01
C ASN A 56 24.22 -6.54 14.03
N ASN A 57 23.45 -6.33 15.10
CA ASN A 57 23.19 -7.36 16.11
C ASN A 57 22.42 -8.57 15.55
N ARG A 58 21.39 -8.34 14.72
CA ARG A 58 20.65 -9.42 14.05
C ARG A 58 21.56 -10.23 13.11
N ASN A 59 22.44 -9.55 12.37
CA ASN A 59 23.41 -10.22 11.50
C ASN A 59 24.47 -10.99 12.30
N PHE A 60 24.87 -10.49 13.46
CA PHE A 60 25.77 -11.18 14.38
C PHE A 60 25.14 -12.46 14.91
N ASP A 61 23.90 -12.42 15.40
CA ASP A 61 23.18 -13.61 15.89
C ASP A 61 23.01 -14.71 14.81
N LEU A 62 22.84 -14.31 13.54
CA LEU A 62 22.80 -15.23 12.40
C LEU A 62 24.17 -15.87 12.09
N SER A 63 25.28 -15.18 12.39
CA SER A 63 26.64 -15.65 12.13
C SER A 63 27.21 -16.57 13.22
N VAL A 64 26.69 -16.53 14.45
CA VAL A 64 27.15 -17.35 15.59
C VAL A 64 26.94 -18.86 15.36
N GLY A 65 26.16 -19.27 14.35
CA GLY A 65 25.94 -20.67 13.98
C GLY A 65 26.78 -21.22 12.81
N THR A 66 27.59 -20.40 12.14
CA THR A 66 28.39 -20.79 10.97
C THR A 66 29.82 -20.28 11.07
N ASP A 67 30.82 -21.16 10.92
CA ASP A 67 32.28 -20.92 11.04
C ASP A 67 32.88 -19.86 10.08
N HIS A 68 32.05 -19.06 9.41
CA HIS A 68 32.49 -17.94 8.58
C HIS A 68 32.46 -16.64 9.40
N GLN A 69 33.49 -16.45 10.23
CA GLN A 69 33.85 -15.18 10.86
C GLN A 69 34.41 -14.17 9.83
N ASP A 70 33.83 -14.10 8.62
CA ASP A 70 34.21 -13.05 7.69
C ASP A 70 33.52 -11.76 8.16
N GLU A 71 34.33 -10.84 8.67
CA GLU A 71 34.00 -9.53 9.20
C GLU A 71 32.91 -8.83 8.38
N MET A 72 31.64 -9.01 8.78
CA MET A 72 30.56 -8.22 8.20
C MET A 72 30.85 -6.74 8.52
N PRO A 73 30.87 -5.86 7.51
CA PRO A 73 31.13 -4.44 7.73
C PRO A 73 30.08 -3.89 8.70
N THR A 74 30.54 -3.21 9.76
CA THR A 74 29.63 -2.50 10.67
C THR A 74 28.84 -1.47 9.88
N LEU A 75 27.53 -1.69 9.77
CA LEU A 75 26.63 -0.77 9.10
C LEU A 75 26.47 0.47 9.99
N ASN A 76 26.54 1.66 9.39
CA ASN A 76 26.25 2.92 10.07
C ASN A 76 24.87 3.45 9.65
N GLY A 77 24.29 4.34 10.48
CA GLY A 77 22.97 4.92 10.23
C GLY A 77 22.87 5.63 8.89
N GLY A 78 23.91 6.35 8.49
CA GLY A 78 23.97 7.06 7.20
C GLY A 78 23.90 6.13 5.97
N PHE A 79 24.62 5.00 6.00
CA PHE A 79 24.62 4.00 4.92
C PHE A 79 23.25 3.32 4.80
N ILE A 80 22.67 2.97 5.94
CA ILE A 80 21.35 2.35 5.99
C ILE A 80 20.25 3.30 5.50
N LYS A 81 20.30 4.57 5.93
CA LYS A 81 19.42 5.62 5.42
C LYS A 81 19.52 5.71 3.90
N GLY A 82 20.74 5.73 3.35
CA GLY A 82 20.95 5.76 1.90
C GLY A 82 20.37 4.55 1.16
N ILE A 83 20.50 3.34 1.72
CA ILE A 83 19.87 2.14 1.15
C ILE A 83 18.35 2.24 1.17
N TYR A 84 17.78 2.72 2.28
CA TYR A 84 16.35 2.91 2.42
C TYR A 84 15.82 3.97 1.43
N ASP A 85 16.48 5.11 1.32
CA ASP A 85 16.09 6.19 0.41
C ASP A 85 16.13 5.71 -1.05
N ASP A 86 17.15 4.94 -1.43
CA ASP A 86 17.25 4.28 -2.74
C ASP A 86 16.06 3.33 -3.01
N LEU A 87 15.68 2.54 -2.00
CA LEU A 87 14.55 1.61 -2.08
C LEU A 87 13.24 2.37 -2.24
N MET A 88 13.04 3.40 -1.42
CA MET A 88 11.82 4.19 -1.42
C MET A 88 11.68 4.98 -2.73
N LYS A 89 12.78 5.54 -3.25
CA LYS A 89 12.79 6.23 -4.54
C LYS A 89 12.38 5.30 -5.70
N LYS A 90 12.87 4.05 -5.70
CA LYS A 90 12.47 3.04 -6.70
C LYS A 90 11.00 2.65 -6.55
N PHE A 91 10.54 2.46 -5.32
CA PHE A 91 9.16 2.12 -5.02
C PHE A 91 8.18 3.20 -5.49
N VAL A 92 8.41 4.46 -5.11
CA VAL A 92 7.59 5.61 -5.54
C VAL A 92 7.64 5.79 -7.06
N GLY A 93 8.82 5.63 -7.67
CA GLY A 93 8.96 5.68 -9.12
C GLY A 93 8.10 4.64 -9.84
N ASN A 94 8.11 3.40 -9.37
CA ASN A 94 7.29 2.32 -9.92
C ASN A 94 5.79 2.58 -9.75
N ILE A 95 5.36 3.10 -8.60
CA ILE A 95 3.96 3.46 -8.37
C ILE A 95 3.53 4.55 -9.35
N ARG A 96 4.33 5.61 -9.52
CA ARG A 96 4.02 6.70 -10.45
C ARG A 96 3.88 6.16 -11.89
N ALA A 97 4.81 5.34 -12.34
CA ALA A 97 4.75 4.72 -13.67
C ALA A 97 3.48 3.88 -13.85
N GLY A 98 3.08 3.10 -12.83
CA GLY A 98 1.83 2.34 -12.85
C GLY A 98 0.59 3.23 -12.96
N ILE A 99 0.56 4.34 -12.22
CA ILE A 99 -0.54 5.32 -12.29
C ILE A 99 -0.64 5.93 -13.68
N GLU A 100 0.49 6.32 -14.29
CA GLU A 100 0.52 6.88 -15.64
C GLU A 100 0.00 5.90 -16.70
N ILE A 101 0.41 4.63 -16.64
CA ILE A 101 -0.08 3.58 -17.54
C ILE A 101 -1.60 3.38 -17.37
N MET A 102 -2.09 3.30 -16.13
CA MET A 102 -3.52 3.16 -15.87
C MET A 102 -4.33 4.36 -16.39
N ALA A 103 -3.79 5.58 -16.26
CA ALA A 103 -4.42 6.79 -16.79
C ALA A 103 -4.45 6.81 -18.32
N GLN A 104 -3.39 6.33 -18.99
CA GLN A 104 -3.37 6.22 -20.44
C GLN A 104 -4.38 5.18 -20.95
N LEU A 105 -4.43 4.01 -20.31
CA LEU A 105 -5.38 2.95 -20.67
C LEU A 105 -6.84 3.38 -20.44
N SER A 106 -7.11 4.11 -19.35
CA SER A 106 -8.46 4.62 -19.09
C SER A 106 -8.88 5.67 -20.12
N LYS A 107 -7.96 6.57 -20.50
CA LYS A 107 -8.17 7.55 -21.56
C LYS A 107 -8.46 6.86 -22.90
N GLU A 108 -7.65 5.88 -23.30
CA GLU A 108 -7.82 5.15 -24.57
C GLU A 108 -9.16 4.41 -24.62
N ARG A 109 -9.57 3.75 -23.53
CA ARG A 109 -10.88 3.09 -23.43
C ARG A 109 -12.02 4.07 -23.62
N LEU A 110 -11.95 5.23 -22.96
CA LEU A 110 -12.98 6.27 -23.06
C LEU A 110 -13.06 6.84 -24.49
N GLU A 111 -11.91 7.13 -25.11
CA GLU A 111 -11.88 7.58 -26.51
C GLU A 111 -12.46 6.54 -27.47
N LYS A 112 -12.21 5.25 -27.23
CA LYS A 112 -12.77 4.15 -28.04
C LYS A 112 -14.29 4.07 -27.90
N GLU A 113 -14.82 4.19 -26.69
CA GLU A 113 -16.26 4.25 -26.45
C GLU A 113 -16.89 5.47 -27.14
N TYR A 114 -16.24 6.63 -27.08
CA TYR A 114 -16.71 7.84 -27.72
C TYR A 114 -16.76 7.70 -29.25
N ARG A 115 -15.73 7.09 -29.86
CA ARG A 115 -15.72 6.79 -31.30
C ARG A 115 -16.84 5.83 -31.69
N HIS A 116 -17.08 4.78 -30.90
CA HIS A 116 -18.19 3.86 -31.13
C HIS A 116 -19.54 4.58 -31.08
N LEU A 117 -19.73 5.48 -30.12
CA LEU A 117 -20.94 6.28 -30.00
C LEU A 117 -21.14 7.19 -31.22
N GLN A 118 -20.10 7.91 -31.64
CA GLN A 118 -20.17 8.78 -32.83
C GLN A 118 -20.47 8.00 -34.11
N HIS A 119 -19.89 6.81 -34.29
CA HIS A 119 -20.21 5.96 -35.43
C HIS A 119 -21.66 5.50 -35.42
N SER A 120 -22.21 5.14 -34.25
CA SER A 120 -23.62 4.75 -34.13
C SER A 120 -24.60 5.89 -34.40
N ILE A 121 -24.18 7.14 -34.20
CA ILE A 121 -25.01 8.34 -34.47
C ILE A 121 -24.97 8.74 -35.95
N ASN A 122 -23.86 8.47 -36.65
CA ASN A 122 -23.64 8.93 -38.03
C ASN A 122 -24.05 7.92 -39.12
N GLU A 123 -24.51 6.71 -38.77
CA GLU A 123 -25.11 5.82 -39.77
C GLU A 123 -26.52 6.32 -40.17
N PRO A 124 -26.76 6.63 -41.47
CA PRO A 124 -28.07 7.04 -41.93
C PRO A 124 -28.99 5.82 -41.95
N THR A 125 -29.75 5.62 -40.88
CA THR A 125 -30.87 4.67 -40.89
C THR A 125 -31.97 5.26 -41.78
N PRO A 126 -32.51 4.55 -42.79
CA PRO A 126 -33.64 5.06 -43.56
C PRO A 126 -34.86 5.12 -42.64
N LEU A 127 -35.23 6.31 -42.19
CA LEU A 127 -36.26 6.53 -41.17
C LEU A 127 -37.47 7.25 -41.75
N ASP A 128 -38.54 6.48 -41.92
CA ASP A 128 -39.91 6.95 -42.07
C ASP A 128 -40.33 7.68 -40.77
N GLU A 129 -40.97 8.85 -40.86
CA GLU A 129 -41.18 9.78 -39.72
C GLU A 129 -42.07 9.22 -38.59
N ARG A 130 -42.83 8.14 -38.84
CA ARG A 130 -43.70 7.50 -37.84
C ARG A 130 -42.95 6.64 -36.81
N THR A 131 -41.71 6.24 -37.07
CA THR A 131 -40.93 5.35 -36.17
C THR A 131 -40.13 6.13 -35.13
N LYS A 132 -39.86 7.42 -35.35
CA LYS A 132 -39.06 8.28 -34.46
C LYS A 132 -39.71 8.50 -33.09
N THR A 133 -41.02 8.72 -33.03
CA THR A 133 -41.72 9.01 -31.78
C THR A 133 -41.84 7.78 -30.86
N ARG A 134 -41.97 6.58 -31.43
CA ARG A 134 -42.03 5.31 -30.67
C ARG A 134 -40.65 4.87 -30.18
N SER A 135 -39.61 5.04 -31.00
CA SER A 135 -38.23 4.72 -30.61
C SER A 135 -37.68 5.62 -29.50
N TYR A 136 -38.01 6.92 -29.51
CA TYR A 136 -37.57 7.85 -28.45
C TYR A 136 -38.26 7.60 -27.10
N SER A 137 -39.55 7.20 -27.09
CA SER A 137 -40.23 6.86 -25.84
C SER A 137 -39.66 5.60 -25.20
N ASP A 138 -39.33 4.59 -26.02
CA ASP A 138 -38.78 3.32 -25.55
C ASP A 138 -37.34 3.50 -25.02
N SER A 139 -36.50 4.29 -25.70
CA SER A 139 -35.16 4.62 -25.22
C SER A 139 -35.16 5.46 -23.94
N LYS A 140 -36.13 6.38 -23.78
CA LYS A 140 -36.27 7.17 -22.55
C LYS A 140 -36.68 6.30 -21.37
N ASN A 141 -37.62 5.38 -21.57
CA ASN A 141 -38.04 4.42 -20.55
C ASN A 141 -36.90 3.47 -20.15
N GLN A 142 -36.06 3.03 -21.10
CA GLN A 142 -34.88 2.22 -20.80
C GLN A 142 -33.82 3.00 -19.99
N LEU A 143 -33.60 4.28 -20.31
CA LEU A 143 -32.68 5.13 -19.57
C LEU A 143 -33.14 5.33 -18.11
N ASP A 144 -34.43 5.54 -17.90
CA ASP A 144 -34.99 5.72 -16.56
C ASP A 144 -34.91 4.42 -15.74
N GLN A 145 -35.13 3.25 -16.37
CA GLN A 145 -34.91 1.95 -15.73
C GLN A 145 -33.44 1.70 -15.35
N LEU A 146 -32.49 2.13 -16.18
CA LEU A 146 -31.06 1.99 -15.89
C LEU A 146 -30.63 2.90 -14.75
N LYS A 147 -31.15 4.13 -14.69
CA LYS A 147 -30.92 5.05 -13.56
C LYS A 147 -31.48 4.47 -12.26
N GLU A 148 -32.68 3.92 -12.29
CA GLU A 148 -33.30 3.30 -11.12
C GLU A 148 -32.48 2.10 -10.63
N LYS A 149 -32.03 1.21 -11.54
CA LYS A 149 -31.13 0.09 -11.20
C LYS A 149 -29.82 0.56 -10.58
N LEU A 150 -29.22 1.63 -11.14
CA LEU A 150 -27.98 2.19 -10.62
C LEU A 150 -28.15 2.74 -9.20
N GLU A 151 -29.24 3.45 -8.93
CA GLU A 151 -29.53 3.98 -7.60
C GLU A 151 -29.83 2.86 -6.58
N LEU A 152 -30.54 1.80 -7.00
CA LEU A 152 -30.71 0.58 -6.21
C LEU A 152 -29.38 -0.09 -5.84
N GLU A 153 -28.45 -0.17 -6.80
CA GLU A 153 -27.15 -0.77 -6.55
C GLU A 153 -26.29 0.08 -5.59
N LYS A 154 -26.34 1.42 -5.70
CA LYS A 154 -25.70 2.32 -4.75
C LYS A 154 -26.26 2.17 -3.34
N LEU A 155 -27.59 2.15 -3.20
CA LEU A 155 -28.26 1.95 -1.92
C LEU A 155 -27.84 0.63 -1.28
N LYS A 156 -27.78 -0.46 -2.06
CA LYS A 156 -27.31 -1.76 -1.58
C LYS A 156 -25.88 -1.69 -1.03
N ARG A 157 -24.96 -1.05 -1.77
CA ARG A 157 -23.57 -0.87 -1.31
C ARG A 157 -23.49 -0.05 -0.02
N TYR A 158 -24.24 1.05 0.07
CA TYR A 158 -24.27 1.86 1.30
C TYR A 158 -24.83 1.08 2.49
N GLN A 159 -25.82 0.23 2.26
CA GLN A 159 -26.40 -0.61 3.30
C GLN A 159 -25.40 -1.67 3.79
N GLU A 160 -24.66 -2.31 2.88
CA GLU A 160 -23.59 -3.25 3.24
C GLU A 160 -22.45 -2.56 4.02
N GLU A 161 -22.07 -1.33 3.66
CA GLU A 161 -21.07 -0.56 4.40
C GLU A 161 -21.55 -0.15 5.79
N LEU A 162 -22.82 0.29 5.91
CA LEU A 162 -23.43 0.60 7.20
C LEU A 162 -23.44 -0.63 8.12
N GLU A 163 -23.82 -1.80 7.60
CA GLU A 163 -23.85 -3.04 8.38
C GLU A 163 -22.44 -3.44 8.86
N LYS A 164 -21.42 -3.32 8.00
CA LYS A 164 -20.01 -3.55 8.39
C LYS A 164 -19.56 -2.59 9.49
N LYS A 165 -19.91 -1.31 9.36
CA LYS A 165 -19.57 -0.30 10.38
C LYS A 165 -20.30 -0.54 11.69
N ALA A 166 -21.59 -0.91 11.65
CA ALA A 166 -22.36 -1.25 12.84
C ALA A 166 -21.73 -2.43 13.61
N LYS A 167 -21.37 -3.52 12.92
CA LYS A 167 -20.66 -4.66 13.50
C LYS A 167 -19.32 -4.25 14.12
N ARG A 168 -18.59 -3.33 13.49
CA ARG A 168 -17.32 -2.82 14.03
C ARG A 168 -17.52 -1.98 15.29
N VAL A 169 -18.55 -1.14 15.33
CA VAL A 169 -18.90 -0.35 16.52
C VAL A 169 -19.29 -1.27 17.68
N GLU A 170 -20.13 -2.28 17.42
CA GLU A 170 -20.53 -3.26 18.44
C GLU A 170 -19.32 -4.04 18.99
N PHE A 171 -18.41 -4.47 18.11
CA PHE A 171 -17.16 -5.10 18.53
C PHE A 171 -16.31 -4.20 19.44
N LEU A 172 -16.15 -2.93 19.07
CA LEU A 172 -15.37 -1.98 19.88
C LEU A 172 -16.06 -1.64 21.20
N ASP A 173 -17.39 -1.59 21.23
CA ASP A 173 -18.15 -1.35 22.45
C ASP A 173 -18.00 -2.51 23.45
N ASN A 174 -18.02 -3.76 22.94
CA ASN A 174 -17.78 -4.95 23.76
C ASN A 174 -16.34 -5.00 24.30
N GLU A 175 -15.35 -4.67 23.48
CA GLU A 175 -13.95 -4.62 23.92
C GLU A 175 -13.73 -3.52 24.97
N ASN A 176 -14.32 -2.34 24.78
CA ASN A 176 -14.26 -1.26 25.76
C ASN A 176 -14.90 -1.66 27.10
N LYS A 177 -16.06 -2.34 27.08
CA LYS A 177 -16.70 -2.87 28.30
C LYS A 177 -15.77 -3.85 29.03
N ARG A 178 -15.16 -4.78 28.30
CA ARG A 178 -14.21 -5.74 28.86
C ARG A 178 -12.98 -5.07 29.47
N LEU A 179 -12.44 -4.06 28.81
CA LEU A 179 -11.32 -3.28 29.34
C LEU A 179 -11.71 -2.48 30.59
N LEU A 180 -12.93 -1.95 30.65
CA LEU A 180 -13.44 -1.27 31.85
C LEU A 180 -13.62 -2.24 33.03
N GLU A 181 -14.13 -3.45 32.77
CA GLU A 181 -14.22 -4.52 33.79
C GLU A 181 -12.84 -4.89 34.32
N LEU A 182 -11.88 -5.12 33.42
CA LEU A 182 -10.51 -5.48 33.79
C LEU A 182 -9.80 -4.35 34.54
N ASN A 183 -10.03 -3.09 34.15
CA ASN A 183 -9.56 -1.93 34.90
C ASN A 183 -10.19 -1.86 36.30
N HIS A 184 -11.48 -2.17 36.43
CA HIS A 184 -12.14 -2.20 37.74
C HIS A 184 -11.55 -3.29 38.64
N GLU A 185 -11.31 -4.49 38.11
CA GLU A 185 -10.64 -5.58 38.84
C GLU A 185 -9.23 -5.20 39.30
N LEU A 186 -8.42 -4.58 38.43
CA LEU A 186 -7.08 -4.11 38.77
C LEU A 186 -7.10 -3.04 39.86
N VAL A 187 -8.05 -2.09 39.80
CA VAL A 187 -8.21 -1.07 40.84
C VAL A 187 -8.59 -1.70 42.18
N LEU A 188 -9.50 -2.69 42.19
CA LEU A 188 -9.86 -3.43 43.40
C LEU A 188 -8.66 -4.20 43.98
N GLN A 189 -7.84 -4.82 43.14
CA GLN A 189 -6.62 -5.50 43.58
C GLN A 189 -5.63 -4.52 44.21
N LEU A 190 -5.40 -3.37 43.58
CA LEU A 190 -4.49 -2.33 44.09
C LEU A 190 -4.97 -1.74 45.43
N GLN A 191 -6.27 -1.50 45.57
CA GLN A 191 -6.87 -0.98 46.82
C GLN A 191 -6.93 -2.05 47.92
N GLY A 192 -7.04 -3.33 47.58
CA GLY A 192 -6.99 -4.45 48.53
C GLY A 192 -5.58 -4.83 48.99
N SER A 193 -4.54 -4.39 48.29
CA SER A 193 -3.13 -4.63 48.64
C SER A 193 -2.50 -3.59 49.58
N ASP A 194 -3.27 -2.58 50.02
CA ASP A 194 -2.84 -1.54 50.99
C ASP A 194 -3.23 -1.86 52.46
N HIS A 195 -3.46 -3.15 52.79
CA HIS A 195 -3.67 -3.64 54.15
C HIS A 195 -2.71 -4.78 54.53
#